data_AF-A0A8K0KTV9-F1
#
_entry.id   AF-A0A8K0KTV9-F1
#
_cell.length_a   1.000
_cell.length_b   1.000
_cell.length_c   1.000
_cell.angle_alpha   90.00
_cell.angle_beta   90.00
_cell.angle_gamma   90.00
#
_symmetry.space_group_name_H-M   'P 1'
#
loop_
_entity.id
_entity.type
_entity.pdbx_description
1 polymer ?
#
loop_
_entity_poly.entity_id
_entity_poly.type
_entity_poly.pdbx_seq_one_letter_code
_entity_poly.pdbx_strand_id
1 'polypeptide(L)'
;VWVDAAVQIFYSVGAGFGVHLSYASYNTFHNNCLRDCIVTTAVNCFTSFFSGLVIFTYLGFMSHKQGVHISTVAAEGPGLVFQVYPEAVATLPGSHIWAMLFFFMLIMLGLDSA
;
A
#
# COMPACT_ATOMS: atom_id res chain seq x y z
N VAL A 1 -12.73 -11.93 10.34
CA VAL A 1 -11.42 -12.43 9.86
C VAL A 1 -11.47 -12.98 8.43
N TRP A 2 -12.22 -14.06 8.14
CA TRP A 2 -12.24 -14.64 6.78
C TRP A 2 -12.93 -13.77 5.74
N VAL A 3 -14.05 -13.15 6.11
CA VAL A 3 -14.76 -12.20 5.24
C VAL A 3 -13.88 -10.98 4.95
N ASP A 4 -13.23 -10.42 5.97
CA ASP A 4 -12.33 -9.27 5.83
C ASP A 4 -11.14 -9.59 4.92
N ALA A 5 -10.54 -10.78 5.07
CA ALA A 5 -9.46 -11.24 4.20
C ALA A 5 -9.93 -11.39 2.74
N ALA A 6 -11.12 -11.95 2.51
CA ALA A 6 -11.69 -12.08 1.17
C ALA A 6 -11.95 -10.71 0.53
N VAL A 7 -12.53 -9.77 1.29
CA VAL A 7 -12.79 -8.39 0.86
C VAL A 7 -11.47 -7.66 0.56
N GLN A 8 -10.47 -7.79 1.43
CA GLN A 8 -9.16 -7.15 1.26
C GLN A 8 -8.47 -7.62 -0.02
N ILE A 9 -8.45 -8.94 -0.30
CA ILE A 9 -7.83 -9.46 -1.52
C ILE A 9 -8.63 -9.11 -2.77
N PHE A 10 -9.97 -9.15 -2.70
CA PHE A 10 -10.82 -8.79 -3.84
C PHE A 10 -10.58 -7.34 -4.30
N TYR A 11 -10.56 -6.39 -3.36
CA TYR A 11 -10.29 -4.98 -3.67
C TYR A 11 -8.80 -4.72 -3.96
N SER A 12 -7.87 -5.43 -3.31
CA SER A 12 -6.44 -5.27 -3.56
C SER A 12 -6.04 -5.68 -4.98
N VAL A 13 -6.61 -6.77 -5.51
CA VAL A 13 -6.31 -7.23 -6.88
C VAL A 13 -7.15 -6.49 -7.92
N GLY A 14 -8.30 -5.92 -7.54
CA GLY A 14 -9.20 -5.24 -8.49
C GLY A 14 -9.89 -6.23 -9.45
N ALA A 15 -10.22 -7.43 -8.98
CA ALA A 15 -10.92 -8.41 -9.79
C ALA A 15 -12.36 -7.97 -10.08
N GLY A 16 -12.81 -8.11 -11.33
CA GLY A 16 -14.21 -7.82 -11.72
C GLY A 16 -14.53 -6.37 -12.09
N PHE A 17 -13.58 -5.43 -11.99
CA PHE A 17 -13.78 -4.02 -12.36
C PHE A 17 -13.59 -3.72 -13.86
N GLY A 18 -13.31 -4.73 -14.69
CA GLY A 18 -13.11 -4.57 -16.14
C GLY A 18 -11.73 -4.03 -16.55
N VAL A 19 -10.95 -3.46 -15.62
CA VAL A 19 -9.59 -2.93 -15.90
C VAL A 19 -8.66 -4.03 -16.46
N HIS A 20 -8.61 -5.19 -15.80
CA HIS A 20 -7.81 -6.33 -16.25
C HIS A 20 -8.26 -6.86 -17.62
N LEU A 21 -9.55 -6.82 -17.92
CA LEU A 21 -10.08 -7.22 -19.21
C LEU A 21 -9.62 -6.26 -20.31
N SER A 22 -9.68 -4.95 -20.05
CA SER A 22 -9.18 -3.91 -20.94
C SER A 22 -7.68 -4.06 -21.19
N TYR A 23 -6.86 -4.24 -20.14
CA TYR A 23 -5.42 -4.48 -20.31
C TYR A 23 -5.13 -5.76 -21.09
N ALA A 24 -5.82 -6.85 -20.79
CA ALA A 24 -5.65 -8.12 -21.50
C ALA A 24 -6.07 -8.02 -22.98
N SER A 25 -6.99 -7.13 -23.35
CA SER A 25 -7.42 -6.93 -24.74
C SER A 25 -6.31 -6.39 -25.66
N TYR A 26 -5.28 -5.74 -25.09
CA TYR A 26 -4.12 -5.24 -25.83
C TYR A 26 -2.96 -6.25 -25.90
N ASN A 27 -3.09 -7.42 -25.27
CA ASN A 27 -2.04 -8.44 -25.32
C ASN A 27 -1.97 -9.10 -26.70
N THR A 28 -0.78 -9.58 -27.07
CA THR A 28 -0.63 -10.45 -28.23
C THR A 28 -1.39 -11.76 -28.02
N PHE A 29 -2.01 -12.29 -29.08
CA PHE A 29 -2.90 -13.46 -29.00
C PHE A 29 -2.24 -14.75 -28.45
N HIS A 30 -0.91 -14.86 -28.49
CA HIS A 30 -0.16 -16.01 -27.95
C HIS A 30 0.62 -15.66 -26.67
N ASN A 31 0.27 -14.56 -25.99
CA ASN A 31 0.88 -14.21 -24.71
C ASN A 31 0.45 -15.21 -23.61
N ASN A 32 1.37 -15.51 -22.68
CA ASN A 32 1.09 -16.39 -21.55
C ASN A 32 0.44 -15.62 -20.39
N CYS A 33 -0.87 -15.38 -20.50
CA CYS A 33 -1.64 -14.63 -19.51
C CYS A 33 -1.66 -15.30 -18.12
N LEU A 34 -1.51 -16.62 -18.04
CA LEU A 34 -1.48 -17.35 -16.76
C LEU A 34 -0.22 -16.99 -15.96
N ARG A 35 0.93 -16.93 -16.63
CA ARG A 35 2.18 -16.53 -15.99
C ARG A 35 2.09 -15.08 -15.49
N ASP A 36 1.56 -14.19 -16.32
CA ASP A 36 1.42 -12.78 -15.97
C ASP A 36 0.51 -12.63 -14.74
N CYS A 37 -0.63 -13.33 -14.71
CA CYS A 37 -1.55 -13.32 -13.58
C CYS A 37 -0.90 -13.79 -12.27
N ILE A 38 -0.12 -14.87 -12.31
CA ILE A 38 0.59 -15.38 -11.12
C ILE A 38 1.62 -14.35 -10.64
N VAL A 39 2.41 -13.79 -11.55
CA VAL A 39 3.46 -12.83 -11.21
C VAL A 39 2.86 -11.54 -10.65
N THR A 40 1.83 -10.96 -11.28
CA THR A 40 1.20 -9.72 -10.81
C THR A 40 0.56 -9.89 -9.45
N THR A 41 -0.15 -11.01 -9.23
CA THR A 41 -0.77 -11.31 -7.93
C THR A 41 0.29 -11.51 -6.84
N ALA A 42 1.39 -12.21 -7.15
CA ALA A 42 2.48 -12.40 -6.20
C ALA A 42 3.18 -11.08 -5.82
N VAL A 43 3.43 -10.21 -6.81
CA VAL A 43 4.02 -8.88 -6.58
C VAL A 43 3.08 -7.99 -5.76
N ASN A 44 1.77 -8.04 -6.02
CA ASN A 44 0.77 -7.33 -5.21
C ASN A 44 0.85 -7.76 -3.74
N CYS A 45 0.76 -9.07 -3.47
CA CYS A 45 0.83 -9.60 -2.10
C CYS A 45 2.16 -9.26 -1.41
N PHE A 46 3.29 -9.35 -2.12
CA PHE A 46 4.60 -9.00 -1.57
C PHE A 46 4.70 -7.52 -1.23
N THR A 47 4.18 -6.65 -2.11
CA THR A 47 4.15 -5.20 -1.87
C THR A 47 3.31 -4.86 -0.66
N SER A 48 2.14 -5.49 -0.48
CA SER A 48 1.29 -5.31 0.70
C SER A 48 1.97 -5.79 1.99
N PHE A 49 2.68 -6.91 1.93
CA PHE A 49 3.43 -7.40 3.09
C PHE A 49 4.58 -6.45 3.46
N PHE A 50 5.35 -6.03 2.45
CA PHE A 50 6.47 -5.10 2.65
C PHE A 50 6.00 -3.74 3.17
N SER A 51 4.92 -3.17 2.62
CA SER A 51 4.35 -1.91 3.10
C SER A 51 3.87 -2.03 4.54
N GLY A 52 3.27 -3.16 4.92
CA GLY A 52 2.93 -3.47 6.30
C GLY A 52 4.15 -3.37 7.24
N LEU A 53 5.28 -3.99 6.88
CA LEU A 53 6.51 -3.90 7.66
C LEU A 53 6.99 -2.46 7.84
N VAL A 54 6.97 -1.67 6.76
CA VAL A 54 7.36 -0.25 6.80
C VAL A 54 6.42 0.53 7.73
N ILE A 55 5.10 0.37 7.59
CA ILE A 55 4.08 1.03 8.42
C ILE A 55 4.24 0.70 9.90
N PHE A 56 4.32 -0.59 10.24
CA PHE A 56 4.44 -0.99 11.64
C PHE A 56 5.77 -0.56 12.27
N THR A 57 6.85 -0.44 11.48
CA THR A 57 8.14 0.08 11.97
C THR A 57 8.02 1.55 12.40
N TYR A 58 7.40 2.39 11.57
CA TYR A 58 7.18 3.81 11.90
C TYR A 58 6.19 4.00 13.07
N LEU A 59 5.11 3.23 13.09
CA LEU A 59 4.15 3.24 14.21
C LEU A 59 4.79 2.81 15.52
N GLY A 60 5.63 1.77 15.51
CA GLY A 60 6.39 1.33 16.67
C GLY A 60 7.35 2.40 17.18
N PHE A 61 8.05 3.08 16.26
CA PHE A 61 8.92 4.21 16.61
C PHE A 61 8.13 5.37 17.26
N MET A 62 6.97 5.73 16.69
CA MET A 62 6.09 6.77 17.25
C MET A 62 5.54 6.41 18.62
N SER A 63 5.04 5.17 18.78
CA SER A 63 4.55 4.63 20.05
C SER A 63 5.63 4.71 21.14
N HIS A 64 6.88 4.33 20.82
CA HIS A 64 7.99 4.42 21.74
C HIS A 64 8.34 5.87 22.12
N LYS A 65 8.34 6.79 21.14
CA LYS A 65 8.69 8.20 21.36
C LYS A 65 7.63 8.96 22.17
N GLN A 66 6.35 8.70 21.91
CA GLN A 66 5.22 9.38 22.58
C GLN A 66 4.81 8.68 23.88
N GLY A 67 5.28 7.47 24.16
CA GLY A 67 4.89 6.69 25.34
C GLY A 67 3.43 6.23 25.31
N VAL A 68 2.80 6.20 24.14
CA VAL A 68 1.40 5.79 23.94
C VAL A 68 1.34 4.37 23.36
N HIS A 69 0.25 3.65 23.61
CA HIS A 69 0.10 2.29 23.09
C HIS A 69 0.00 2.28 21.55
N ILE A 70 0.49 1.22 20.90
CA ILE A 70 0.51 1.16 19.42
C ILE A 70 -0.89 1.23 18.80
N SER A 71 -1.92 0.75 19.50
CA SER A 71 -3.31 0.80 19.03
C SER A 71 -3.89 2.23 18.95
N THR A 72 -3.31 3.20 19.65
CA THR A 72 -3.73 4.61 19.56
C THR A 72 -3.10 5.34 18.37
N VAL A 73 -1.97 4.84 17.84
CA VAL A 73 -1.31 5.40 16.64
C VAL A 73 -1.63 4.61 15.38
N ALA A 74 -2.02 3.33 15.50
CA ALA A 74 -2.45 2.47 14.41
C ALA A 74 -3.91 2.75 14.01
N ALA A 75 -4.15 3.91 13.40
CA ALA A 75 -5.42 4.19 12.72
C ALA A 75 -5.43 3.53 11.32
N GLU A 76 -6.61 3.18 10.81
CA GLU A 76 -6.79 2.74 9.42
C GLU A 76 -7.24 3.90 8.52
N GLY A 77 -6.99 3.79 7.21
CA GLY A 77 -7.48 4.74 6.21
C GLY A 77 -6.65 6.02 6.07
N PRO A 78 -7.23 7.10 5.50
CA PRO A 78 -6.49 8.32 5.15
C PRO A 78 -5.81 9.00 6.34
N GLY A 79 -6.37 8.90 7.55
CA GLY A 79 -5.78 9.48 8.76
C GLY A 79 -4.39 8.95 9.08
N LEU A 80 -4.13 7.66 8.81
CA LEU A 80 -2.80 7.06 8.99
C LEU A 80 -1.75 7.76 8.13
N VAL A 81 -2.11 7.99 6.86
CA VAL A 81 -1.21 8.50 5.82
C VAL A 81 -1.04 10.02 5.92
N PHE A 82 -2.08 10.76 6.30
CA PHE A 82 -2.07 12.23 6.28
C PHE A 82 -1.87 12.89 7.65
N GLN A 83 -1.91 12.13 8.75
CA GLN A 83 -1.69 12.66 10.09
C GLN A 83 -0.52 11.97 10.80
N VAL A 84 -0.62 10.65 11.00
CA VAL A 84 0.35 9.90 11.81
C VAL A 84 1.70 9.79 11.11
N TYR A 85 1.70 9.51 9.80
CA TYR A 85 2.93 9.37 9.02
C TYR A 85 3.73 10.67 8.86
N PRO A 86 3.13 11.81 8.50
CA PRO A 86 3.85 13.08 8.42
C PRO A 86 4.43 13.50 9.77
N GLU A 87 3.72 13.23 10.86
CA GLU A 87 4.23 13.44 12.22
C GLU A 87 5.47 12.58 12.49
N ALA A 88 5.43 11.29 12.15
CA ALA A 88 6.58 10.40 12.29
C ALA A 88 7.78 10.85 11.43
N VAL A 89 7.54 11.17 10.16
CA VAL A 89 8.57 11.61 9.20
C VAL A 89 9.20 12.93 9.61
N ALA A 90 8.44 13.84 10.22
CA ALA A 90 8.95 15.12 10.73
C ALA A 90 10.03 14.95 11.82
N THR A 91 10.07 13.79 12.47
CA THR A 91 11.07 13.49 13.51
C THR A 91 12.40 12.97 12.97
N LEU A 92 12.46 12.57 11.70
CA LEU A 92 13.68 12.06 11.07
C LEU A 92 14.64 13.18 10.68
N PRO A 93 15.97 12.96 10.75
CA PRO A 93 16.94 13.88 10.17
C PRO A 93 16.74 13.97 8.65
N GLY A 94 16.67 15.20 8.12
CA GLY A 94 16.38 15.42 6.69
C GLY A 94 14.91 15.19 6.31
N SER A 95 13.97 15.42 7.24
CA SER A 95 12.53 15.21 7.08
C SER A 95 11.92 15.72 5.78
N HIS A 96 12.42 16.83 5.21
CA HIS A 96 11.97 17.36 3.93
C HIS A 96 12.08 16.36 2.77
N ILE A 97 13.19 15.62 2.68
CA ILE A 97 13.40 14.63 1.61
C ILE A 97 12.43 13.46 1.78
N TRP A 98 12.31 12.95 3.00
CA TRP A 98 11.42 11.84 3.33
C TRP A 98 9.95 12.19 3.09
N ALA A 99 9.52 13.40 3.44
CA ALA A 99 8.18 13.88 3.17
C ALA A 99 7.91 13.97 1.65
N MET A 100 8.84 14.52 0.87
CA MET A 100 8.70 14.57 -0.59
C MET A 100 8.58 13.17 -1.20
N LEU A 101 9.44 12.22 -0.80
CA LEU A 101 9.39 10.84 -1.30
C LEU A 101 8.07 10.15 -0.92
N PHE A 102 7.59 10.35 0.31
CA PHE A 102 6.34 9.76 0.80
C PHE A 102 5.12 10.28 0.02
N PHE A 103 4.98 11.60 -0.13
CA PHE A 103 3.87 12.16 -0.88
C PHE A 103 3.96 11.89 -2.38
N PHE A 104 5.17 11.87 -2.95
CA PHE A 104 5.39 11.45 -4.33
C PHE A 104 4.96 9.99 -4.55
N MET A 105 5.30 9.09 -3.62
CA MET A 105 4.84 7.70 -3.64
C MET A 105 3.30 7.63 -3.63
N LEU A 106 2.62 8.40 -2.77
CA LEU A 106 1.14 8.41 -2.73
C LEU A 106 0.51 8.89 -4.04
N ILE A 107 1.11 9.88 -4.69
CA ILE A 107 0.66 10.36 -6.00
C ILE A 107 0.83 9.25 -7.04
N MET A 108 1.98 8.57 -7.08
CA MET A 108 2.22 7.47 -8.01
C MET A 108 1.25 6.30 -7.79
N LEU A 109 0.98 5.94 -6.54
CA LEU A 109 0.00 4.89 -6.21
C LEU A 109 -1.41 5.26 -6.66
N GLY A 110 -1.81 6.52 -6.46
CA GLY A 110 -3.11 7.02 -6.91
C GLY A 110 -3.22 7.09 -8.43
N LEU A 111 -2.16 7.52 -9.13
CA LEU A 111 -2.15 7.69 -10.58
C LEU A 111 -2.22 6.36 -11.33
N ASP A 112 -1.50 5.33 -10.88
CA ASP A 112 -1.50 4.01 -11.51
C ASP A 112 -2.84 3.27 -11.31
N SER A 113 -3.55 3.57 -10.21
CA SER A 113 -4.83 2.93 -9.86
C SER A 113 -6.06 3.64 -10.42
N ALA A 114 -5.92 4.87 -10.94
CA ALA A 114 -7.02 5.71 -11.44
C ALA A 114 -7.26 5.51 -12.94
#